data_AF-A0A6G3C689-F1
#
_entry.id   AF-A0A6G3C689-F1
#
_cell.length_a   1.000
_cell.length_b   1.000
_cell.length_c   1.000
_cell.angle_alpha   90.00
_cell.angle_beta   90.00
_cell.angle_gamma   90.00
#
_symmetry.space_group_name_H-M   'P 1'
#
loop_
_entity.id
_entity.type
_entity.pdbx_description
1 polymer ?
#
loop_
_entity_poly.entity_id
_entity_poly.type
_entity_poly.pdbx_seq_one_letter_code
_entity_poly.pdbx_strand_id
1 'polypeptide(L)'
;MPIAVDIDVMLAKRKMSVGELAERVGITPANLAVLKNGRAKAVRFSTLAALCEVLECQPGDLLRWETEEAAGPTARSASGSTAGPTSGSTAGPASGPTADSTMA
;
A
#
# COMPACT_ATOMS: atom_id res chain seq x y z
N MET A 1 2.31 16.76 12.15
CA MET A 1 3.46 15.83 12.05
C MET A 1 3.42 15.23 10.68
N PRO A 2 4.56 15.07 9.99
CA PRO A 2 4.54 14.76 8.57
C PRO A 2 4.42 13.26 8.27
N ILE A 3 4.08 12.40 9.23
CA ILE A 3 3.92 10.96 9.00
C ILE A 3 2.55 10.52 9.51
N ALA A 4 1.70 10.07 8.59
CA ALA A 4 0.39 9.48 8.86
C ALA A 4 0.46 7.94 8.74
N VAL A 5 -0.45 7.25 9.43
CA VAL A 5 -0.51 5.78 9.45
C VAL A 5 -1.89 5.28 9.01
N ASP A 6 -1.99 4.71 7.82
CA ASP A 6 -3.26 4.36 7.14
C ASP A 6 -3.79 2.97 7.50
N ILE A 7 -3.94 2.70 8.79
CA ILE A 7 -4.48 1.41 9.27
C ILE A 7 -5.93 1.21 8.81
N ASP A 8 -6.72 2.28 8.70
CA ASP A 8 -8.13 2.22 8.31
C ASP A 8 -8.36 1.66 6.91
N VAL A 9 -7.48 2.03 5.97
CA VAL A 9 -7.54 1.53 4.60
C VAL A 9 -7.33 0.02 4.59
N MET A 10 -6.39 -0.48 5.39
CA MET A 10 -6.07 -1.90 5.47
C MET A 10 -7.15 -2.70 6.21
N LEU A 11 -7.75 -2.14 7.27
CA LEU A 11 -8.88 -2.75 7.96
C LEU A 11 -10.10 -2.91 7.03
N ALA A 12 -10.41 -1.88 6.24
CA ALA A 12 -11.51 -1.93 5.28
C ALA A 12 -11.28 -2.98 4.18
N LYS A 13 -10.05 -3.05 3.63
CA LYS A 13 -9.67 -4.06 2.63
C LYS A 13 -9.82 -5.49 3.15
N ARG A 14 -9.56 -5.72 4.44
CA ARG A 14 -9.58 -7.06 5.07
C ARG A 14 -10.86 -7.38 5.82
N LYS A 15 -11.83 -6.46 5.85
CA LYS A 15 -13.09 -6.58 6.61
C LYS A 15 -12.84 -6.96 8.09
N MET A 16 -11.77 -6.44 8.67
CA MET A 16 -11.33 -6.73 10.03
C MET A 16 -11.73 -5.60 10.98
N SER A 17 -12.09 -5.94 12.22
CA SER A 17 -12.38 -4.93 13.24
C SER A 17 -11.11 -4.42 13.92
N VAL A 18 -11.17 -3.20 14.48
CA VAL A 18 -10.05 -2.63 15.27
C VAL A 18 -9.74 -3.51 16.48
N GLY A 19 -10.75 -4.05 17.16
CA GLY A 19 -10.56 -4.93 18.32
C GLY A 19 -9.80 -6.20 17.96
N GLU A 20 -10.23 -6.85 16.88
CA GLU A 20 -9.58 -8.07 16.38
C GLU A 20 -8.12 -7.82 15.96
N LEU A 21 -7.83 -6.70 15.29
CA LEU A 21 -6.46 -6.34 14.95
C LEU A 21 -5.60 -6.12 16.20
N ALA A 22 -6.14 -5.43 17.21
CA ALA A 22 -5.43 -5.17 18.46
C ALA A 22 -5.04 -6.46 19.19
N GLU A 23 -5.97 -7.42 19.25
CA GLU A 23 -5.74 -8.75 19.82
C GLU A 23 -4.67 -9.52 19.05
N ARG A 24 -4.75 -9.58 17.72
CA ARG A 24 -3.78 -10.30 16.87
C ARG A 24 -2.38 -9.70 16.92
N VAL A 25 -2.26 -8.38 16.99
CA VAL A 25 -0.97 -7.66 17.05
C VAL A 25 -0.39 -7.66 18.46
N GLY A 26 -1.18 -7.96 19.49
CA GLY A 26 -0.76 -7.94 20.89
C GLY A 26 -0.57 -6.53 21.46
N ILE A 27 -1.40 -5.57 21.02
CA ILE A 27 -1.42 -4.20 21.56
C ILE A 27 -2.79 -3.82 22.11
N THR A 28 -2.84 -2.82 22.97
CA THR A 28 -4.12 -2.36 23.51
C THR A 28 -4.94 -1.66 22.41
N PRO A 29 -6.30 -1.76 22.44
CA PRO A 29 -7.16 -1.01 21.53
C PRO A 29 -6.91 0.52 21.58
N ALA A 30 -6.52 1.04 22.75
CA ALA A 30 -6.13 2.44 22.92
C ALA A 30 -4.87 2.79 22.11
N ASN A 31 -3.83 1.94 22.14
CA ASN A 31 -2.61 2.16 21.35
C ASN A 31 -2.90 2.09 19.85
N LEU A 32 -3.72 1.13 19.42
CA LEU A 32 -4.15 1.01 18.03
C LEU A 32 -4.94 2.24 17.56
N ALA A 33 -5.84 2.77 18.41
CA ALA A 33 -6.59 3.99 18.12
C ALA A 33 -5.69 5.24 18.00
N VAL A 34 -4.59 5.30 18.77
CA VAL A 34 -3.60 6.38 18.65
C VAL A 34 -2.85 6.31 17.32
N LEU A 35 -2.47 5.10 16.88
CA LEU A 35 -1.82 4.87 15.57
C LEU A 35 -2.77 5.22 14.42
N LYS A 36 -3.97 4.64 14.42
CA LYS A 36 -5.00 4.84 13.40
C LYS A 36 -5.36 6.32 13.19
N ASN A 37 -5.50 7.07 14.28
CA ASN A 37 -5.95 8.47 14.21
C ASN A 37 -4.79 9.46 13.96
N GLY A 38 -3.60 8.98 13.59
CA GLY A 38 -2.44 9.83 13.31
C GLY A 38 -1.89 10.59 14.52
N ARG A 39 -2.23 10.16 15.74
CA ARG A 39 -1.79 10.82 16.99
C ARG A 39 -0.51 10.20 17.56
N ALA A 40 -0.01 9.13 16.95
CA ALA A 40 1.19 8.46 17.39
C ALA A 40 2.45 9.31 17.12
N LYS A 41 3.30 9.46 18.14
CA LYS A 41 4.59 10.15 18.01
C LYS A 41 5.70 9.22 17.49
N ALA A 42 5.55 7.92 17.72
CA ALA A 42 6.50 6.89 17.33
C ALA A 42 5.77 5.55 17.20
N VAL A 43 6.33 4.67 16.38
CA VAL A 43 5.95 3.25 16.29
C VAL A 43 7.21 2.41 16.39
N ARG A 44 7.17 1.34 17.19
CA ARG A 44 8.28 0.38 17.25
C ARG A 44 8.24 -0.49 16.00
N PHE A 45 9.41 -0.83 15.46
CA PHE A 45 9.47 -1.75 14.31
C PHE A 45 8.86 -3.11 14.61
N SER A 46 8.93 -3.61 15.84
CA SER A 46 8.24 -4.85 16.23
C SER A 46 6.72 -4.75 16.08
N THR A 47 6.13 -3.62 16.49
CA THR A 47 4.69 -3.36 16.30
C THR A 47 4.36 -3.21 14.82
N LEU A 48 5.20 -2.51 14.06
CA LEU A 48 5.01 -2.35 12.62
C LEU A 48 5.09 -3.69 11.87
N ALA A 49 6.04 -4.55 12.23
CA ALA A 49 6.18 -5.90 11.67
C ALA A 49 4.94 -6.76 11.98
N ALA A 50 4.48 -6.79 13.23
CA ALA A 50 3.28 -7.51 13.61
C ALA A 50 2.02 -6.99 12.87
N LEU A 51 1.90 -5.68 12.66
CA LEU A 51 0.86 -5.09 11.82
C LEU A 51 0.96 -5.59 10.37
N CYS A 52 2.16 -5.59 9.80
CA CYS A 52 2.39 -6.05 8.42
C CYS A 52 2.09 -7.54 8.25
N GLU A 53 2.39 -8.37 9.24
CA GLU A 53 2.08 -9.81 9.23
C GLU A 53 0.57 -10.04 9.27
N VAL A 54 -0.14 -9.43 10.23
CA VAL A 54 -1.60 -9.62 10.39
C VAL A 54 -2.37 -9.01 9.24
N LEU A 55 -1.92 -7.85 8.74
CA LEU A 55 -2.51 -7.14 7.62
C LEU A 55 -1.85 -7.48 6.29
N GLU A 56 -1.09 -8.58 6.20
CA GLU A 56 -0.35 -9.08 5.03
C GLU A 56 0.01 -7.97 4.02
N CYS A 57 0.76 -6.97 4.49
CA CYS A 57 1.10 -5.77 3.72
C CYS A 57 2.53 -5.36 3.95
N GLN A 58 2.98 -4.38 3.17
CA GLN A 58 4.30 -3.79 3.35
C GLN A 58 4.21 -2.53 4.23
N PRO A 59 5.29 -2.16 4.94
CA PRO A 59 5.34 -0.92 5.71
C PRO A 59 4.98 0.33 4.90
N GLY A 60 5.30 0.35 3.61
CA GLY A 60 4.93 1.45 2.69
C GLY A 60 3.43 1.57 2.40
N ASP A 61 2.64 0.51 2.67
CA ASP A 61 1.18 0.57 2.57
C ASP A 61 0.55 1.24 3.81
N LEU A 62 1.28 1.27 4.93
CA LEU A 62 0.82 1.83 6.19
C LEU A 62 1.35 3.24 6.43
N LEU A 63 2.61 3.52 6.08
CA LEU A 63 3.26 4.79 6.40
C LEU A 63 3.20 5.75 5.22
N ARG A 64 2.59 6.92 5.43
CA ARG A 64 2.49 7.99 4.45
C ARG A 64 3.18 9.24 4.98
N TRP A 65 3.97 9.88 4.13
CA TRP A 65 4.51 11.21 4.43
C TRP A 65 3.55 12.30 3.96
N GLU A 66 3.22 13.25 4.82
CA GLU A 66 2.34 14.39 4.57
C GLU A 66 3.13 15.70 4.73
N THR A 67 3.27 16.48 3.66
CA THR A 67 3.75 17.86 3.72
C THR A 67 2.64 18.78 4.20
N GLU A 68 2.99 19.82 4.96
CA GLU A 68 2.06 20.91 5.36
C GLU A 68 1.31 21.52 4.15
N GLU A 69 1.89 21.48 2.95
CA GLU A 69 1.31 22.01 1.70
C GLU A 69 0.20 21.12 1.09
N ALA A 70 -0.01 19.91 1.62
CA ALA A 70 -1.09 19.01 1.20
C ALA A 70 -2.31 19.04 2.16
N ALA A 71 -2.30 19.88 3.19
CA ALA A 71 -3.42 20.07 4.12
C ALA A 71 -4.43 21.10 3.59
N GLY A 72 -5.00 20.84 2.41
CA GLY A 72 -6.29 21.44 2.04
C GLY A 72 -7.40 20.86 2.92
N PRO A 73 -8.41 21.64 3.34
CA PRO A 73 -9.43 21.18 4.29
C PRO A 73 -10.24 20.04 3.68
N THR A 74 -10.05 18.82 4.20
CA THR A 74 -10.96 17.67 4.11
C THR A 74 -11.88 17.64 2.86
N ALA A 75 -11.33 17.30 1.70
CA ALA A 75 -12.15 16.93 0.55
C ALA A 75 -12.76 15.55 0.82
N ARG A 76 -13.97 15.54 1.38
CA ARG A 76 -14.88 14.41 1.30
C ARG A 76 -15.05 14.04 -0.18
N SER A 77 -14.68 12.80 -0.51
CA SER A 77 -15.14 12.00 -1.64
C SER A 77 -15.10 12.67 -3.03
N ALA A 78 -14.09 12.32 -3.82
CA ALA A 78 -14.22 12.27 -5.27
C ALA A 78 -13.78 10.88 -5.74
N SER A 79 -14.78 10.05 -6.01
CA SER A 79 -14.68 8.97 -6.99
C SER A 79 -14.05 9.53 -8.27
N GLY A 80 -12.94 8.93 -8.71
CA GLY A 80 -12.19 9.37 -9.87
C GLY A 80 -11.29 8.27 -10.35
N SER A 81 -11.90 7.32 -11.06
CA SER A 81 -11.21 6.36 -11.93
C SER A 81 -10.16 7.11 -12.77
N THR A 82 -8.88 6.81 -12.55
CA THR A 82 -7.83 7.14 -13.51
C THR A 82 -7.25 5.84 -14.02
N ALA A 83 -7.57 5.58 -15.28
CA ALA A 83 -7.01 4.54 -16.11
C ALA A 83 -5.49 4.59 -16.02
N GLY A 84 -4.87 3.45 -15.69
CA GLY A 84 -3.44 3.29 -15.84
C GLY A 84 -3.03 3.38 -17.32
N PRO A 85 -1.86 3.95 -17.64
CA PRO A 85 -1.34 3.88 -18.99
C PRO A 85 -0.95 2.43 -19.29
N THR A 86 -1.68 1.79 -20.20
CA THR A 86 -1.26 0.54 -20.84
C THR A 86 -0.01 0.83 -21.68
N SER A 87 1.15 0.44 -21.17
CA SER A 87 2.38 0.42 -21.96
C SER A 87 2.17 -0.53 -23.14
N GLY A 88 2.24 0.02 -24.34
CA GLY A 88 1.98 -0.67 -25.60
C GLY A 88 2.99 -1.78 -25.88
N SER A 89 2.46 -2.98 -26.08
CA SER A 89 3.09 -4.06 -26.81
C SER A 89 3.35 -3.61 -28.24
N THR A 90 4.61 -3.44 -28.61
CA THR A 90 5.03 -3.31 -30.01
C THR A 90 5.50 -4.69 -30.48
N ALA A 91 4.59 -5.38 -31.18
CA ALA A 91 4.92 -6.50 -32.03
C ALA A 91 5.57 -5.94 -33.32
N GLY A 92 6.83 -6.27 -33.55
CA GLY A 92 7.49 -6.12 -34.85
C GLY A 92 7.83 -7.52 -35.41
N PRO A 93 7.36 -7.90 -36.60
CA PRO A 93 7.84 -9.10 -37.28
C PRO A 93 9.05 -8.74 -38.14
N ALA A 94 10.18 -9.42 -37.93
CA ALA A 94 11.32 -9.38 -38.82
C ALA A 94 11.77 -10.81 -39.14
N SER A 95 11.33 -11.28 -40.29
CA SER A 95 12.13 -11.98 -41.31
C SER A 95 13.00 -13.18 -40.88
N GLY A 96 12.47 -14.38 -41.12
CA GLY A 96 13.07 -15.40 -41.99
C GLY A 96 14.45 -16.02 -41.64
N PRO A 97 14.53 -17.33 -41.38
CA PRO A 97 15.80 -18.06 -41.45
C PRO A 97 16.12 -18.40 -42.91
N THR A 98 17.22 -17.88 -43.45
CA THR A 98 17.83 -18.47 -44.65
C THR A 98 18.50 -19.77 -44.25
N ALA A 99 17.84 -20.88 -44.56
CA ALA A 99 18.50 -22.14 -44.78
C ALA A 99 19.44 -22.00 -45.98
N ASP A 100 20.72 -22.30 -45.80
CA ASP A 100 21.50 -22.86 -46.89
C ASP A 100 22.19 -24.11 -46.39
N SER A 101 21.71 -25.23 -46.93
CA SER A 101 22.22 -26.56 -46.69
C SER A 101 23.46 -26.76 -47.56
N THR A 102 24.53 -27.20 -46.93
CA THR A 102 25.44 -28.24 -47.43
C THR A 102 24.82 -29.12 -48.51
N MET A 103 25.45 -29.23 -49.69
CA MET A 103 25.92 -30.51 -50.27
C MET A 103 26.58 -30.29 -51.65
N ALA A 104 27.88 -30.64 -51.74
CA ALA A 104 28.67 -31.10 -52.91
C ALA A 104 30.07 -30.46 -52.97
#